data_AF-A0A7T5UTT4-F1
#
_entry.id   AF-A0A7T5UTT4-F1
#
_cell.length_a   1.000
_cell.length_b   1.000
_cell.length_c   1.000
_cell.angle_alpha   90.00
_cell.angle_beta   90.00
_cell.angle_gamma   90.00
#
_symmetry.space_group_name_H-M   'P 1'
#
loop_
_entity.id
_entity.type
_entity.pdbx_description
1 polymer ?
#
loop_
_entity_poly.entity_id
_entity_poly.type
_entity_poly.pdbx_seq_one_letter_code
_entity_poly.pdbx_strand_id
1 'polypeptide(L)'
;MGDPKKARKQYNRPRSPWRADQLAQELYLVGTFGLRNKRELWKAQTQLSSARKQARTLLAATEAVRLREEKKLLDSLYKRGLVTEGASLDDILSLTVEDMLARRLQTLVFKNGMALSPLHSRQLIVHGHVALGKRTITIPGYEVRHKEEATLMLLMPKKEAPAAPAPAPSEGPAPNPEAEPQAAEQKAEAS
;
A
#
# COMPACT_ATOMS: atom_id res chain seq x y z
N MET A 1 25.29 -1.61 -39.88
CA MET A 1 24.22 -1.12 -38.98
C MET A 1 24.34 -1.88 -37.67
N GLY A 2 24.46 -1.17 -36.53
CA GLY A 2 24.75 -1.79 -35.24
C GLY A 2 23.53 -2.43 -34.55
N ASP A 3 23.80 -3.25 -33.53
CA ASP A 3 22.77 -3.97 -32.75
C ASP A 3 21.89 -3.02 -31.89
N PRO A 4 20.58 -3.32 -31.76
CA PRO A 4 19.67 -2.54 -30.92
C PRO A 4 19.97 -2.70 -29.41
N LYS A 5 19.71 -1.63 -28.65
CA LYS A 5 19.97 -1.57 -27.20
C LYS A 5 19.03 -2.51 -26.42
N LYS A 6 19.60 -3.54 -25.79
CA LYS A 6 18.88 -4.48 -24.92
C LYS A 6 18.51 -3.88 -23.55
N ALA A 7 17.41 -4.36 -22.96
CA ALA A 7 16.97 -3.97 -21.63
C ALA A 7 18.00 -4.38 -20.55
N ARG A 8 18.30 -3.45 -19.63
CA ARG A 8 19.24 -3.68 -18.53
C ARG A 8 18.50 -3.93 -17.22
N LYS A 9 19.18 -4.61 -16.28
CA LYS A 9 18.66 -4.83 -14.94
C LYS A 9 18.60 -3.50 -14.17
N GLN A 10 17.54 -3.33 -13.38
CA GLN A 10 17.32 -2.15 -12.53
C GLN A 10 17.91 -2.32 -11.12
N TYR A 11 18.48 -3.47 -10.80
CA TYR A 11 19.03 -3.78 -9.48
C TYR A 11 20.37 -4.48 -9.61
N ASN A 12 21.24 -4.25 -8.63
CA ASN A 12 22.49 -4.97 -8.46
C ASN A 12 22.34 -6.00 -7.34
N ARG A 13 22.99 -7.16 -7.52
CA ARG A 13 23.05 -8.20 -6.48
C ARG A 13 24.22 -7.89 -5.53
N PRO A 14 24.12 -8.29 -4.26
CA PRO A 14 25.24 -8.15 -3.35
C PRO A 14 26.44 -8.99 -3.80
N ARG A 15 27.64 -8.48 -3.52
CA ARG A 15 28.88 -9.12 -3.96
C ARG A 15 29.17 -10.42 -3.18
N SER A 16 28.88 -10.45 -1.89
CA SER A 16 28.96 -11.65 -1.05
C SER A 16 27.55 -12.01 -0.56
N PRO A 17 26.97 -13.14 -1.02
CA PRO A 17 25.60 -13.53 -0.65
C PRO A 17 25.42 -13.99 0.80
N TRP A 18 26.47 -14.55 1.42
CA TRP A 18 26.35 -15.33 2.66
C TRP A 18 26.90 -14.60 3.91
N ARG A 19 26.95 -13.27 3.89
CA ARG A 19 27.32 -12.50 5.09
C ARG A 19 26.14 -12.44 6.06
N ALA A 20 26.35 -12.97 7.27
CA ALA A 20 25.32 -13.08 8.30
C ALA A 20 24.70 -11.70 8.64
N ASP A 21 25.51 -10.68 8.89
CA ASP A 21 25.05 -9.34 9.25
C ASP A 21 24.14 -8.74 8.16
N GLN A 22 24.54 -8.91 6.90
CA GLN A 22 23.77 -8.42 5.77
C GLN A 22 22.45 -9.19 5.65
N LEU A 23 22.47 -10.51 5.79
CA LEU A 23 21.26 -11.32 5.72
C LEU A 23 20.26 -10.95 6.83
N ALA A 24 20.76 -10.70 8.05
CA ALA A 24 19.94 -10.27 9.18
C ALA A 24 19.29 -8.89 8.93
N GLN A 25 20.06 -7.90 8.47
CA GLN A 25 19.55 -6.57 8.12
C GLN A 25 18.52 -6.63 6.98
N GLU A 26 18.80 -7.39 5.92
CA GLU A 26 17.88 -7.56 4.81
C GLU A 26 16.59 -8.24 5.26
N LEU A 27 16.67 -9.24 6.15
CA LEU A 27 15.51 -9.94 6.68
C LEU A 27 14.64 -9.00 7.53
N TYR A 28 15.27 -8.19 8.38
CA TYR A 28 14.59 -7.16 9.17
C TYR A 28 13.80 -6.21 8.27
N LEU A 29 14.46 -5.62 7.25
CA LEU A 29 13.82 -4.69 6.32
C LEU A 29 12.70 -5.33 5.47
N VAL A 30 12.87 -6.60 5.08
CA VAL A 30 11.84 -7.34 4.35
C VAL A 30 10.61 -7.57 5.22
N GLY A 31 10.82 -7.92 6.50
CA GLY A 31 9.75 -8.14 7.47
C GLY A 31 9.00 -6.86 7.80
N THR A 32 9.69 -5.79 8.16
CA THR A 32 9.08 -4.51 8.58
C THR A 32 8.22 -3.88 7.50
N PHE A 33 8.70 -3.89 6.25
CA PHE A 33 7.98 -3.27 5.13
C PHE A 33 7.09 -4.24 4.34
N GLY A 34 7.01 -5.52 4.73
CA GLY A 34 6.20 -6.53 4.07
C GLY A 34 6.57 -6.75 2.60
N LEU A 35 7.87 -6.84 2.30
CA LEU A 35 8.38 -7.05 0.94
C LEU A 35 8.21 -8.51 0.52
N ARG A 36 7.85 -8.75 -0.74
CA ARG A 36 7.69 -10.13 -1.24
C ARG A 36 9.03 -10.85 -1.39
N ASN A 37 10.01 -10.17 -1.98
CA ASN A 37 11.31 -10.73 -2.36
C ASN A 37 12.42 -9.72 -2.08
N LYS A 38 13.64 -10.21 -1.80
CA LYS A 38 14.86 -9.39 -1.69
C LYS A 38 15.18 -8.54 -2.93
N ARG A 39 14.63 -8.91 -4.10
CA ARG A 39 14.76 -8.10 -5.32
C ARG A 39 14.16 -6.71 -5.17
N GLU A 40 13.06 -6.57 -4.45
CA GLU A 40 12.44 -5.25 -4.21
C GLU A 40 13.36 -4.39 -3.35
N LEU A 41 13.97 -4.97 -2.34
CA LEU A 41 14.98 -4.33 -1.50
C LEU A 41 16.21 -3.91 -2.33
N TRP A 42 16.74 -4.80 -3.19
CA TRP A 42 17.90 -4.48 -4.02
C TRP A 42 17.62 -3.37 -5.04
N LYS A 43 16.37 -3.24 -5.52
CA LYS A 43 15.97 -2.10 -6.36
C LYS A 43 16.08 -0.78 -5.59
N ALA A 44 15.53 -0.73 -4.37
CA ALA A 44 15.62 0.45 -3.51
C ALA A 44 17.08 0.82 -3.18
N GLN A 45 17.91 -0.17 -2.83
CA GLN A 45 19.34 0.03 -2.59
C GLN A 45 20.06 0.56 -3.83
N THR A 46 19.72 0.05 -5.02
CA THR A 46 20.34 0.49 -6.27
C THR A 46 19.93 1.91 -6.64
N GLN A 47 18.67 2.28 -6.42
CA GLN A 47 18.19 3.66 -6.60
C GLN A 47 18.93 4.64 -5.68
N LEU A 48 19.03 4.30 -4.39
CA LEU A 48 19.75 5.09 -3.40
C LEU A 48 21.25 5.21 -3.74
N SER A 49 21.88 4.10 -4.15
CA SER A 49 23.27 4.11 -4.60
C SER A 49 23.47 4.99 -5.84
N SER A 50 22.50 5.04 -6.74
CA SER A 50 22.54 5.92 -7.92
C SER A 50 22.42 7.39 -7.52
N ALA A 51 21.51 7.73 -6.61
CA ALA A 51 21.34 9.09 -6.11
C ALA A 51 22.60 9.59 -5.38
N ARG A 52 23.16 8.77 -4.48
CA ARG A 52 24.43 9.08 -3.79
C ARG A 52 25.62 9.16 -4.73
N LYS A 53 25.63 8.38 -5.81
CA LYS A 53 26.67 8.49 -6.85
C LYS A 53 26.57 9.84 -7.56
N GLN A 54 25.36 10.27 -7.93
CA GLN A 54 25.12 11.57 -8.56
C GLN A 54 25.53 12.72 -7.62
N ALA A 55 25.15 12.67 -6.35
CA ALA A 55 25.56 13.68 -5.37
C ALA A 55 27.09 13.79 -5.26
N ARG A 56 27.80 12.67 -5.13
CA ARG A 56 29.29 12.66 -5.08
C ARG A 56 29.94 13.21 -6.35
N THR A 57 29.40 12.90 -7.53
CA THR A 57 29.93 13.46 -8.78
C THR A 57 29.70 14.96 -8.89
N LEU A 58 28.59 15.47 -8.36
CA LEU A 58 28.28 16.90 -8.37
C LEU A 58 29.14 17.70 -7.39
N LEU A 59 29.47 17.12 -6.22
CA LEU A 59 30.38 17.74 -5.27
C LEU A 59 31.79 17.95 -5.85
N ALA A 60 32.21 17.08 -6.76
CA ALA A 60 33.51 17.19 -7.45
C ALA A 60 33.47 18.02 -8.74
N ALA A 61 32.29 18.47 -9.19
CA ALA A 61 32.13 19.17 -10.46
C ALA A 61 32.40 20.69 -10.34
N THR A 62 32.59 21.35 -11.48
CA THR A 62 32.73 22.82 -11.54
C THR A 62 31.43 23.52 -11.18
N GLU A 63 31.53 24.72 -10.60
CA GLU A 63 30.41 25.45 -10.02
C GLU A 63 29.26 25.72 -10.99
N ALA A 64 29.58 26.05 -12.25
CA ALA A 64 28.59 26.31 -13.30
C ALA A 64 27.73 25.08 -13.65
N VAL A 65 28.34 23.88 -13.66
CA VAL A 65 27.63 22.61 -13.91
C VAL A 65 26.89 22.18 -12.65
N ARG A 66 27.55 22.30 -11.51
CA ARG A 66 27.02 21.94 -10.20
C ARG A 66 25.68 22.62 -9.93
N LEU A 67 25.58 23.95 -10.03
CA LEU A 67 24.33 24.67 -9.73
C LEU A 67 23.14 24.24 -10.61
N ARG A 68 23.39 23.90 -11.88
CA ARG A 68 22.34 23.48 -12.82
C ARG A 68 21.86 22.07 -12.54
N GLU A 69 22.78 21.15 -12.28
CA GLU A 69 22.45 19.74 -12.06
C GLU A 69 22.00 19.45 -10.62
N GLU A 70 22.54 20.19 -9.65
CA GLU A 70 22.14 20.15 -8.24
C GLU A 70 20.66 20.49 -8.08
N LYS A 71 20.20 21.60 -8.68
CA LYS A 71 18.78 21.97 -8.68
C LYS A 71 17.91 20.86 -9.28
N LYS A 72 18.31 20.27 -10.41
CA LYS A 72 17.57 19.17 -11.04
C LYS A 72 17.49 17.92 -10.16
N LEU A 73 18.58 17.58 -9.48
CA LEU A 73 18.64 16.43 -8.58
C LEU A 73 17.74 16.64 -7.36
N LEU A 74 17.87 17.79 -6.71
CA LEU A 74 17.06 18.18 -5.56
C LEU A 74 15.57 18.25 -5.90
N ASP A 75 15.21 18.88 -7.03
CA ASP A 75 13.81 18.92 -7.51
C ASP A 75 13.24 17.51 -7.74
N SER A 76 14.04 16.58 -8.25
CA SER A 76 13.63 15.20 -8.49
C SER A 76 13.38 14.45 -7.18
N LEU A 77 14.25 14.63 -6.18
CA LEU A 77 14.13 13.99 -4.87
C LEU A 77 13.02 14.60 -4.03
N TYR A 78 12.85 15.92 -4.08
CA TYR A 78 11.75 16.63 -3.46
C TYR A 78 10.39 16.18 -4.03
N LYS A 79 10.26 16.05 -5.36
CA LYS A 79 9.04 15.53 -6.00
C LYS A 79 8.68 14.12 -5.53
N ARG A 80 9.67 13.29 -5.19
CA ARG A 80 9.48 11.94 -4.62
C ARG A 80 9.21 11.95 -3.11
N GLY A 81 9.35 13.10 -2.45
CA GLY A 81 9.14 13.27 -1.01
C GLY A 81 10.24 12.67 -0.15
N LEU A 82 11.47 12.63 -0.66
CA LEU A 82 12.62 12.06 0.06
C LEU A 82 13.41 13.10 0.85
N VAL A 83 13.24 14.36 0.47
CA VAL A 83 14.06 15.48 0.90
C VAL A 83 13.12 16.68 1.07
N THR A 84 13.38 17.51 2.08
CA THR A 84 12.61 18.73 2.37
C THR A 84 13.02 19.90 1.47
N GLU A 85 12.19 20.96 1.45
CA GLU A 85 12.52 22.19 0.72
C GLU A 85 13.75 22.85 1.34
N GLY A 86 14.80 23.08 0.54
CA GLY A 86 16.05 23.72 0.99
C GLY A 86 17.17 22.77 1.41
N ALA A 87 17.01 21.47 1.21
CA ALA A 87 18.06 20.52 1.52
C ALA A 87 19.30 20.64 0.61
N SER A 88 20.41 20.19 1.16
CA SER A 88 21.74 20.21 0.56
C SER A 88 22.10 18.88 -0.10
N LEU A 89 23.23 18.86 -0.82
CA LEU A 89 23.79 17.61 -1.37
C LEU A 89 24.23 16.63 -0.26
N ASP A 90 24.60 17.13 0.91
CA ASP A 90 25.04 16.30 2.04
C ASP A 90 23.88 15.51 2.65
N ASP A 91 22.66 16.07 2.63
CA ASP A 91 21.46 15.38 3.07
C ASP A 91 21.13 14.16 2.19
N ILE A 92 21.48 14.21 0.90
CA ILE A 92 21.34 13.05 0.00
C ILE A 92 22.29 11.92 0.42
N LEU A 93 23.47 12.27 0.97
CA LEU A 93 24.45 11.29 1.43
C LEU A 93 23.98 10.60 2.72
N SER A 94 23.23 11.29 3.59
CA SER A 94 22.69 10.73 4.83
C SER A 94 21.45 9.82 4.63
N LEU A 95 20.74 9.94 3.50
CA LEU A 95 19.54 9.12 3.18
C LEU A 95 19.74 7.61 3.40
N THR A 96 18.75 6.96 3.97
CA THR A 96 18.77 5.52 4.26
C THR A 96 17.87 4.73 3.29
N VAL A 97 18.00 3.40 3.31
CA VAL A 97 17.14 2.52 2.50
C VAL A 97 15.70 2.54 3.02
N GLU A 98 15.52 2.79 4.32
CA GLU A 98 14.21 2.88 4.95
C GLU A 98 13.40 4.05 4.40
N ASP A 99 14.06 5.19 4.13
CA ASP A 99 13.44 6.36 3.52
C ASP A 99 12.88 6.03 2.13
N MET A 100 13.63 5.25 1.32
CA MET A 100 13.14 4.79 0.02
C MET A 100 11.90 3.90 0.15
N LEU A 101 11.90 2.98 1.12
CA LEU A 101 10.81 2.03 1.33
C LEU A 101 9.58 2.70 1.95
N ALA A 102 9.77 3.72 2.77
CA ALA A 102 8.71 4.50 3.41
C ALA A 102 7.85 5.29 2.41
N ARG A 103 8.35 5.60 1.21
CA ARG A 103 7.62 6.32 0.15
C ARG A 103 6.76 5.45 -0.75
N ARG A 104 6.80 4.13 -0.55
CA ARG A 104 6.01 3.19 -1.37
C ARG A 104 4.54 3.30 -1.03
N LEU A 105 3.67 3.11 -2.03
CA LEU A 105 2.22 3.12 -1.82
C LEU A 105 1.79 2.14 -0.72
N GLN A 106 2.39 0.95 -0.68
CA GLN A 106 2.13 -0.05 0.36
C GLN A 106 2.34 0.48 1.79
N THR A 107 3.45 1.17 2.02
CA THR A 107 3.85 1.63 3.35
C THR A 107 3.08 2.89 3.74
N LEU A 108 2.77 3.76 2.79
CA LEU A 108 1.90 4.91 3.02
C LEU A 108 0.46 4.50 3.36
N VAL A 109 -0.08 3.48 2.69
CA VAL A 109 -1.40 2.94 3.02
C VAL A 109 -1.44 2.40 4.46
N PHE A 110 -0.37 1.71 4.88
CA PHE A 110 -0.24 1.22 6.25
C PHE A 110 -0.11 2.38 7.26
N LYS A 111 0.77 3.36 6.99
CA LYS A 111 1.01 4.51 7.88
C LYS A 111 -0.23 5.39 8.08
N ASN A 112 -1.05 5.54 7.05
CA ASN A 112 -2.29 6.30 7.10
C ASN A 112 -3.46 5.52 7.78
N GLY A 113 -3.21 4.32 8.32
CA GLY A 113 -4.21 3.55 9.07
C GLY A 113 -5.28 2.89 8.19
N MET A 114 -5.12 2.86 6.88
CA MET A 114 -6.08 2.26 5.94
C MET A 114 -6.05 0.73 5.95
N ALA A 115 -5.01 0.12 6.52
CA ALA A 115 -4.83 -1.31 6.62
C ALA A 115 -4.18 -1.70 7.95
N LEU A 116 -4.49 -2.89 8.45
CA LEU A 116 -3.97 -3.39 9.73
C LEU A 116 -2.51 -3.85 9.66
N SER A 117 -2.00 -4.21 8.48
CA SER A 117 -0.67 -4.77 8.28
C SER A 117 -0.13 -4.39 6.90
N PRO A 118 1.21 -4.28 6.71
CA PRO A 118 1.80 -4.03 5.40
C PRO A 118 1.39 -5.06 4.34
N LEU A 119 1.13 -6.31 4.73
CA LEU A 119 0.66 -7.36 3.82
C LEU A 119 -0.80 -7.14 3.41
N HIS A 120 -1.64 -6.70 4.34
CA HIS A 120 -3.02 -6.31 4.05
C HIS A 120 -3.06 -5.10 3.10
N SER A 121 -2.21 -4.09 3.31
CA SER A 121 -2.05 -2.97 2.35
C SER A 121 -1.74 -3.45 0.95
N ARG A 122 -0.85 -4.45 0.81
CA ARG A 122 -0.49 -5.01 -0.50
C ARG A 122 -1.69 -5.66 -1.18
N GLN A 123 -2.50 -6.42 -0.44
CA GLN A 123 -3.70 -7.07 -0.96
C GLN A 123 -4.71 -6.04 -1.47
N LEU A 124 -5.01 -5.01 -0.68
CA LEU A 124 -5.92 -3.95 -1.07
C LEU A 124 -5.48 -3.24 -2.36
N ILE A 125 -4.18 -2.95 -2.48
CA ILE A 125 -3.61 -2.33 -3.67
C ILE A 125 -3.75 -3.25 -4.88
N VAL A 126 -3.35 -4.52 -4.77
CA VAL A 126 -3.41 -5.47 -5.89
C VAL A 126 -4.86 -5.69 -6.35
N HIS A 127 -5.82 -5.69 -5.41
CA HIS A 127 -7.24 -5.83 -5.70
C HIS A 127 -7.89 -4.55 -6.24
N GLY A 128 -7.16 -3.42 -6.27
CA GLY A 128 -7.65 -2.16 -6.82
C GLY A 128 -8.53 -1.33 -5.88
N HIS A 129 -8.48 -1.59 -4.57
CA HIS A 129 -9.25 -0.85 -3.57
C HIS A 129 -8.60 0.47 -3.13
N VAL A 130 -7.48 0.86 -3.76
CA VAL A 130 -6.74 2.08 -3.45
C VAL A 130 -6.68 2.96 -4.70
N ALA A 131 -7.05 4.23 -4.55
CA ALA A 131 -6.84 5.26 -5.56
C ALA A 131 -5.93 6.37 -5.06
N LEU A 132 -5.19 6.94 -6.01
CA LEU A 132 -4.54 8.24 -5.89
C LEU A 132 -5.31 9.23 -6.75
N GLY A 133 -6.13 10.06 -6.11
CA GLY A 133 -7.03 10.98 -6.79
C GLY A 133 -8.01 10.27 -7.70
N LYS A 134 -7.88 10.50 -9.01
CA LYS A 134 -8.80 9.96 -10.01
C LYS A 134 -8.38 8.59 -10.59
N ARG A 135 -7.21 8.08 -10.22
CA ARG A 135 -6.64 6.84 -10.77
C ARG A 135 -6.52 5.75 -9.71
N THR A 136 -6.95 4.55 -10.04
CA THR A 136 -6.67 3.34 -9.26
C THR A 136 -5.26 2.85 -9.58
N ILE A 137 -4.48 2.54 -8.54
CA ILE A 137 -3.11 2.03 -8.70
C ILE A 137 -3.05 0.63 -8.12
N THR A 138 -2.67 -0.34 -8.96
CA THR A 138 -2.56 -1.75 -8.60
C THR A 138 -1.13 -2.18 -8.25
N ILE A 139 -0.17 -1.25 -8.29
CA ILE A 139 1.26 -1.52 -8.08
C ILE A 139 1.67 -1.10 -6.66
N PRO A 140 1.98 -2.03 -5.74
CA PRO A 140 2.40 -1.69 -4.37
C PRO A 140 3.75 -0.99 -4.28
N GLY A 141 4.59 -1.20 -5.29
CA GLY A 141 5.92 -0.58 -5.42
C GLY A 141 5.91 0.82 -6.04
N TYR A 142 4.74 1.44 -6.22
CA TYR A 142 4.66 2.81 -6.72
C TYR A 142 5.23 3.80 -5.70
N GLU A 143 6.18 4.63 -6.13
CA GLU A 143 6.72 5.74 -5.33
C GLU A 143 5.73 6.91 -5.38
N VAL A 144 5.09 7.23 -4.25
CA VAL A 144 4.08 8.28 -4.20
C VAL A 144 4.76 9.65 -4.15
N ARG A 145 4.35 10.53 -5.06
CA ARG A 145 4.85 11.91 -5.09
C ARG A 145 4.30 12.70 -3.92
N HIS A 146 5.07 13.67 -3.43
CA HIS A 146 4.67 14.46 -2.27
C HIS A 146 3.28 15.11 -2.42
N LYS A 147 2.99 15.68 -3.60
CA LYS A 147 1.68 16.29 -3.90
C LYS A 147 0.50 15.30 -3.95
N GLU A 148 0.77 14.02 -4.18
CA GLU A 148 -0.26 13.01 -4.37
C GLU A 148 -0.70 12.35 -3.05
N GLU A 149 0.08 12.54 -1.98
CA GLU A 149 -0.18 11.92 -0.67
C GLU A 149 -1.53 12.32 -0.09
N ALA A 150 -1.89 13.60 -0.21
CA ALA A 150 -3.16 14.13 0.29
C ALA A 150 -4.39 13.58 -0.44
N THR A 151 -4.22 13.01 -1.63
CA THR A 151 -5.33 12.52 -2.47
C THR A 151 -5.50 11.00 -2.41
N LEU A 152 -4.84 10.33 -1.47
CA LEU A 152 -4.93 8.89 -1.30
C LEU A 152 -6.29 8.53 -0.67
N MET A 153 -7.07 7.71 -1.37
CA MET A 153 -8.42 7.30 -0.95
C MET A 153 -8.58 5.78 -1.01
N LEU A 154 -9.34 5.24 -0.06
CA LEU A 154 -9.86 3.88 -0.14
C LEU A 154 -11.17 3.87 -0.94
N LEU A 155 -11.21 3.00 -1.93
CA LEU A 155 -12.37 2.76 -2.81
C LEU A 155 -13.19 1.55 -2.36
N MET A 156 -12.94 1.00 -1.17
CA MET A 156 -13.76 -0.11 -0.70
C MET A 156 -15.23 0.34 -0.62
N PRO A 157 -16.17 -0.43 -1.19
CA PRO A 157 -17.56 -0.23 -0.84
C PRO A 157 -17.62 -0.45 0.67
N LYS A 158 -18.11 0.56 1.41
CA LYS A 158 -18.56 0.34 2.79
C LYS A 158 -19.46 -0.88 2.69
N LYS A 159 -19.08 -1.99 3.33
CA LYS A 159 -19.98 -3.14 3.46
C LYS A 159 -21.13 -2.61 4.29
N GLU A 160 -22.21 -2.18 3.65
CA GLU A 160 -23.49 -2.07 4.32
C GLU A 160 -23.68 -3.42 5.00
N ALA A 161 -23.78 -3.40 6.32
CA ALA A 161 -24.10 -4.60 7.06
C ALA A 161 -25.32 -5.20 6.36
N PRO A 162 -25.34 -6.51 6.02
CA PRO A 162 -26.55 -7.10 5.48
C PRO A 162 -27.66 -6.74 6.46
N ALA A 163 -28.67 -6.02 5.97
CA ALA A 163 -29.86 -5.74 6.75
C ALA A 163 -30.26 -7.06 7.39
N ALA A 164 -30.32 -7.10 8.73
CA ALA A 164 -30.71 -8.28 9.45
C ALA A 164 -31.93 -8.87 8.72
N PRO A 165 -31.94 -10.18 8.41
CA PRO A 165 -33.10 -10.77 7.76
C PRO A 165 -34.32 -10.34 8.57
N ALA A 166 -35.28 -9.72 7.89
CA ALA A 166 -36.52 -9.27 8.53
C ALA A 166 -37.02 -10.41 9.44
N PRO A 167 -37.42 -10.13 10.68
CA PRO A 167 -37.96 -11.18 11.54
C PRO A 167 -39.03 -11.90 10.74
N ALA A 168 -38.90 -13.23 10.62
CA ALA A 168 -39.86 -14.05 9.93
C ALA A 168 -41.28 -13.63 10.37
N PRO A 169 -42.26 -13.53 9.46
CA PRO A 169 -43.63 -13.25 9.87
C PRO A 169 -44.00 -14.28 10.92
N SER A 170 -44.30 -13.79 12.13
CA SER A 170 -44.77 -14.61 13.23
C SER A 170 -45.94 -15.44 12.70
N GLU A 171 -45.74 -16.75 12.55
CA GLU A 171 -46.83 -17.69 12.42
C GLU A 171 -47.79 -17.36 13.56
N GLY A 172 -48.98 -16.89 13.18
CA GLY A 172 -50.04 -16.61 14.14
C GLY A 172 -50.30 -17.86 14.99
N PRO A 173 -50.73 -17.70 16.24
CA PRO A 173 -51.04 -18.84 17.10
C PRO A 173 -52.00 -19.77 16.35
N ALA A 174 -51.58 -21.02 16.16
CA ALA A 174 -52.40 -22.06 15.58
C ALA A 174 -53.75 -22.10 16.32
N PRO A 175 -54.89 -22.18 15.62
CA PRO A 175 -56.16 -22.40 16.29
C PRO A 175 -56.13 -23.77 16.99
N ASN A 176 -56.39 -23.77 18.30
CA ASN A 176 -56.56 -24.98 19.11
C ASN A 176 -57.56 -25.94 18.44
N PRO A 177 -57.24 -27.23 18.28
CA PRO A 177 -58.16 -28.23 17.74
C PRO A 177 -59.09 -28.87 18.80
N GLU A 178 -59.19 -28.34 20.01
CA GLU A 178 -60.06 -28.88 21.05
C GLU A 178 -61.25 -27.96 21.32
N ALA A 179 -62.26 -28.05 20.45
CA ALA A 179 -63.63 -27.67 20.79
C ALA A 179 -64.54 -28.79 20.26
N GLU A 180 -64.82 -29.76 21.14
CA GLU A 180 -65.85 -30.77 20.92
C GLU A 180 -67.22 -30.10 20.70
N PRO A 181 -68.09 -30.69 19.86
CA PRO A 181 -69.42 -30.15 19.59
C PRO A 181 -70.42 -30.51 20.69
N GLN A 182 -70.58 -29.66 21.71
CA GLN A 182 -71.68 -29.75 22.70
C GLN A 182 -72.93 -28.95 22.31
N ALA A 183 -73.21 -28.78 21.02
CA ALA A 183 -74.36 -28.01 20.54
C ALA A 183 -75.52 -28.85 19.96
N ALA A 184 -75.47 -30.18 20.06
CA ALA A 184 -76.50 -31.06 19.51
C ALA A 184 -77.56 -31.57 20.53
N GLU A 185 -77.35 -31.40 21.83
CA GLU A 185 -78.26 -31.98 22.86
C GLU A 185 -79.26 -31.00 23.49
N GLN A 186 -79.18 -29.69 23.23
CA GLN A 186 -80.11 -28.72 23.83
C GLN A 186 -81.30 -28.30 22.94
N LYS A 187 -81.55 -29.00 21.82
CA LYS A 187 -82.77 -28.80 21.00
C LYS A 187 -83.77 -29.96 21.08
N ALA A 188 -83.57 -30.92 21.98
CA ALA A 188 -84.53 -31.99 22.25
C ALA A 188 -85.34 -31.80 23.55
N GLU A 189 -85.01 -30.80 24.39
CA GLU A 189 -85.70 -30.52 25.67
C GLU A 189 -86.41 -29.15 25.71
N ALA A 190 -86.85 -28.64 24.56
CA ALA A 190 -87.83 -27.56 24.51
C ALA A 190 -89.00 -27.99 23.62
N SER A 191 -89.94 -28.68 24.28
CA SER A 191 -91.36 -28.57 23.99
C SER A 191 -91.83 -27.11 24.02
#